data_AF-A0A5J5VWX7-F1
#
_entry.id   AF-A0A5J5VWX7-F1
#
_cell.length_a   1.000
_cell.length_b   1.000
_cell.length_c   1.000
_cell.angle_alpha   90.00
_cell.angle_beta   90.00
_cell.angle_gamma   90.00
#
_symmetry.space_group_name_H-M   'P 1'
#
loop_
_entity.id
_entity.type
_entity.pdbx_description
1 polymer ?
#
loop_
_entity_poly.entity_id
_entity_poly.type
_entity_poly.pdbx_seq_one_letter_code
_entity_poly.pdbx_strand_id
1 'polypeptide(L)'
;MPEGMGRLKDLRIITDFFLGYQTGSKINELGKLKHLRGRLSISGLKNVASAIDAKNANLKDKVNLKELELSWGEDNDIDGDSRHDREVLEQLKPHTNLEHLFIRSYLPYMIVNFAYPYRHLANYHL
;
A
#
# COMPACT_ATOMS: atom_id res chain seq x y z
N MET A 1 9.00 -10.39 2.94
CA MET A 1 8.15 -11.06 3.96
C MET A 1 8.37 -12.58 3.87
N PRO A 2 7.92 -13.40 4.84
CA PRO A 2 7.90 -14.86 4.67
C PRO A 2 6.82 -15.29 3.67
N GLU A 3 7.08 -16.33 2.88
CA GLU A 3 6.06 -16.92 2.02
C GLU A 3 4.93 -17.57 2.84
N GLY A 4 3.70 -17.50 2.32
CA GLY A 4 2.54 -18.11 2.97
C GLY A 4 1.97 -17.34 4.16
N MET A 5 2.43 -16.12 4.43
CA MET A 5 1.86 -15.23 5.46
C MET A 5 0.33 -15.13 5.40
N GLY A 6 -0.28 -15.15 4.21
CA GLY A 6 -1.72 -15.11 4.05
C GLY A 6 -2.48 -16.34 4.57
N ARG A 7 -1.79 -17.36 5.10
CA ARG A 7 -2.40 -18.47 5.86
C ARG A 7 -2.76 -18.08 7.29
N LEU A 8 -2.16 -17.02 7.84
CA LEU A 8 -2.44 -16.50 9.18
C LEU A 8 -3.76 -15.70 9.19
N LYS A 9 -4.89 -16.37 8.99
CA LYS A 9 -6.20 -15.73 8.80
C LYS A 9 -6.60 -14.83 9.97
N ASP A 10 -6.25 -15.24 11.19
CA ASP A 10 -6.57 -14.52 12.43
C ASP A 10 -5.53 -13.47 12.82
N LEU A 11 -4.51 -13.23 11.99
CA LEU A 11 -3.50 -12.21 12.26
C LEU A 11 -4.17 -10.83 12.35
N ARG A 12 -3.95 -10.15 13.49
CA ARG A 12 -4.54 -8.85 13.78
C ARG A 12 -3.56 -7.69 13.68
N ILE A 13 -2.30 -7.92 14.01
CA ILE A 13 -1.29 -6.86 14.05
C ILE A 13 -0.11 -7.31 13.21
N ILE A 14 0.24 -6.47 12.24
CA ILE A 14 1.52 -6.48 11.54
C ILE A 14 1.84 -5.03 11.22
N THR A 15 3.01 -4.58 11.63
CA THR A 15 3.40 -3.17 11.47
C THR A 15 4.06 -2.92 10.13
N ASP A 16 4.78 -3.91 9.58
CA ASP A 16 5.61 -3.75 8.39
C ASP A 16 5.44 -4.92 7.43
N PHE A 17 5.10 -4.61 6.18
CA PHE A 17 4.92 -5.56 5.09
C PHE A 17 5.86 -5.20 3.93
N PHE A 18 6.98 -5.91 3.85
CA PHE A 18 8.04 -5.65 2.87
C PHE A 18 7.91 -6.53 1.61
N LEU A 19 7.83 -5.88 0.46
CA LEU A 19 7.82 -6.45 -0.90
C LEU A 19 9.25 -6.45 -1.47
N GLY A 20 9.96 -7.57 -1.33
CA GLY A 20 11.33 -7.71 -1.81
C GLY A 20 11.43 -8.16 -3.28
N TYR A 21 12.56 -7.86 -3.91
CA TYR A 21 12.87 -8.17 -5.32
C TYR A 21 12.89 -9.66 -5.67
N GLN A 22 13.26 -10.53 -4.72
CA GLN A 22 13.55 -11.97 -4.98
C GLN A 22 12.68 -12.94 -4.17
N THR A 23 11.75 -12.45 -3.36
CA THR A 23 11.00 -13.29 -2.42
C THR A 23 9.59 -13.51 -2.95
N GLY A 24 9.04 -14.73 -2.90
CA GLY A 24 7.64 -15.02 -3.27
C GLY A 24 6.58 -14.33 -2.41
N SER A 25 6.98 -13.33 -1.61
CA SER A 25 6.11 -12.34 -0.95
C SER A 25 5.40 -11.48 -1.98
N LYS A 26 4.25 -11.96 -2.42
CA LYS A 26 3.34 -11.20 -3.26
C LYS A 26 2.44 -10.34 -2.38
N ILE A 27 2.18 -9.12 -2.81
CA ILE A 27 1.21 -8.24 -2.15
C ILE A 27 -0.18 -8.91 -2.02
N ASN A 28 -0.49 -9.89 -2.87
CA ASN A 28 -1.69 -10.74 -2.77
C ASN A 28 -1.80 -11.52 -1.45
N GLU A 29 -0.68 -11.83 -0.78
CA GLU A 29 -0.71 -12.43 0.56
C GLU A 29 -1.33 -11.49 1.59
N LEU A 30 -1.09 -10.18 1.47
CA LEU A 30 -1.72 -9.15 2.32
C LEU A 30 -3.24 -9.11 2.10
N GLY A 31 -3.72 -9.40 0.89
CA GLY A 31 -5.14 -9.54 0.58
C GLY A 31 -5.85 -10.59 1.42
N LYS A 32 -5.12 -11.61 1.87
CA LYS A 32 -5.63 -12.73 2.66
C LYS A 32 -5.74 -12.43 4.15
N LEU A 33 -5.08 -11.37 4.63
CA LEU A 33 -5.02 -10.94 6.04
C LEU A 33 -6.13 -9.93 6.35
N LYS A 34 -7.36 -10.42 6.58
CA LYS A 34 -8.56 -9.57 6.66
C LYS A 34 -8.72 -8.84 8.00
N HIS A 35 -8.19 -9.39 9.09
CA HIS A 35 -8.42 -8.90 10.45
C HIS A 35 -7.37 -7.91 10.96
N LEU A 36 -6.53 -7.40 10.05
CA LEU A 36 -5.52 -6.40 10.39
C LEU A 36 -6.15 -5.13 10.96
N ARG A 37 -5.49 -4.57 11.97
CA ARG A 37 -5.91 -3.37 12.70
C ARG A 37 -4.72 -2.53 13.13
N GLY A 38 -4.98 -1.26 13.45
CA GLY A 38 -3.96 -0.32 13.91
C GLY A 38 -3.15 0.26 12.74
N ARG A 39 -1.82 0.23 12.85
CA ARG A 39 -0.89 0.75 11.84
C ARG A 39 -0.32 -0.36 10.96
N LEU A 40 -0.25 -0.09 9.66
CA LEU A 40 0.42 -0.93 8.67
C LEU A 40 1.33 -0.07 7.78
N SER A 41 2.57 -0.49 7.59
CA SER A 41 3.50 0.04 6.60
C SER A 41 3.69 -0.99 5.49
N ILE A 42 3.63 -0.55 4.24
CA ILE A 42 3.88 -1.36 3.05
C ILE A 42 5.03 -0.72 2.27
N SER A 43 6.14 -1.43 2.16
CA SER A 43 7.36 -0.93 1.53
C SER A 43 7.77 -1.80 0.35
N GLY A 44 8.43 -1.18 -0.64
CA GLY A 44 8.85 -1.83 -1.88
C GLY A 44 7.75 -1.93 -2.93
N LEU A 45 6.81 -0.97 -2.95
CA LEU A 45 5.69 -0.98 -3.90
C LEU A 45 6.13 -0.89 -5.37
N LYS A 46 7.35 -0.40 -5.67
CA LYS A 46 7.96 -0.48 -7.00
C LYS A 46 8.10 -1.92 -7.51
N ASN A 47 8.11 -2.90 -6.61
CA ASN A 47 8.25 -4.32 -6.93
C ASN A 47 6.90 -5.00 -7.20
N VAL A 48 5.78 -4.28 -7.13
CA VAL A 48 4.46 -4.84 -7.46
C VAL A 48 4.37 -5.07 -8.96
N ALA A 49 4.11 -6.31 -9.38
CA ALA A 49 4.16 -6.70 -10.79
C ALA A 49 3.01 -6.11 -11.63
N SER A 50 1.85 -5.84 -11.03
CA SER A 50 0.69 -5.32 -11.74
C SER A 50 -0.28 -4.55 -10.84
N ALA A 51 -1.05 -3.64 -11.44
CA ALA A 51 -2.15 -2.94 -10.77
C ALA A 51 -3.23 -3.92 -10.26
N ILE A 52 -3.38 -5.08 -10.90
CA ILE A 52 -4.29 -6.15 -10.45
C ILE A 52 -3.81 -6.74 -9.12
N ASP A 53 -2.51 -6.97 -8.96
CA ASP A 53 -1.95 -7.44 -7.70
C ASP A 53 -2.14 -6.40 -6.58
N ALA A 54 -1.93 -5.12 -6.90
CA ALA A 54 -2.22 -4.02 -5.98
C ALA A 54 -3.68 -4.03 -5.50
N LYS A 55 -4.64 -4.22 -6.42
CA LYS A 55 -6.06 -4.37 -6.10
C LYS A 55 -6.31 -5.57 -5.17
N ASN A 56 -5.62 -6.69 -5.42
CA ASN A 56 -5.73 -7.91 -4.64
C ASN A 56 -5.17 -7.79 -3.22
N ALA A 57 -4.37 -6.75 -2.92
CA ALA A 57 -3.99 -6.39 -1.55
C ALA A 57 -5.22 -6.08 -0.66
N ASN A 58 -6.34 -5.70 -1.29
CA ASN A 58 -7.66 -5.54 -0.69
C ASN A 58 -7.63 -4.72 0.61
N LEU A 59 -7.00 -3.53 0.55
CA LEU A 59 -6.89 -2.62 1.70
C LEU A 59 -8.24 -2.01 2.08
N LYS A 60 -9.15 -1.85 1.12
CA LYS A 60 -10.53 -1.44 1.35
C LYS A 60 -11.30 -2.35 2.33
N ASP A 61 -11.01 -3.65 2.42
CA ASP A 61 -11.77 -4.54 3.32
C ASP A 61 -11.16 -4.60 4.74
N LYS A 62 -10.02 -3.93 4.97
CA LYS A 62 -9.32 -3.88 6.27
C LYS A 62 -9.88 -2.74 7.13
N VAL A 63 -11.15 -2.84 7.48
CA VAL A 63 -11.95 -1.76 8.12
C VAL A 63 -11.41 -1.27 9.46
N ASN A 64 -10.57 -2.07 10.14
CA ASN A 64 -9.99 -1.77 11.45
C ASN A 64 -8.58 -1.15 11.36
N LEU A 65 -8.05 -0.99 10.15
CA LEU A 65 -6.80 -0.28 9.93
C LEU A 65 -7.04 1.23 10.11
N LYS A 66 -6.16 1.88 10.88
CA LYS A 66 -6.23 3.29 11.23
C LYS A 66 -5.12 4.11 10.60
N GLU A 67 -3.95 3.51 10.43
CA GLU A 67 -2.81 4.17 9.81
C GLU A 67 -2.23 3.28 8.71
N LEU A 68 -1.95 3.90 7.56
CA LEU A 68 -1.32 3.24 6.44
C LEU A 68 -0.14 4.07 5.94
N GLU A 69 0.99 3.42 5.76
CA GLU A 69 2.15 3.98 5.08
C GLU A 69 2.46 3.18 3.81
N LEU A 70 2.64 3.88 2.70
CA LEU A 70 2.96 3.32 1.38
C LEU A 70 4.30 3.88 0.94
N SER A 71 5.27 3.01 0.66
CA SER A 71 6.61 3.38 0.21
C SER A 71 7.00 2.59 -1.04
N TRP A 72 7.40 3.31 -2.10
CA TRP A 72 7.76 2.72 -3.39
C TRP A 72 9.16 2.12 -3.42
N GLY A 73 10.15 2.81 -2.87
CA GLY A 73 11.54 2.37 -2.80
C GLY A 73 12.30 3.06 -1.69
N GLU A 74 13.63 2.90 -1.70
CA GLU A 74 14.50 3.77 -0.92
C GLU A 74 14.48 5.19 -1.51
N ASP A 75 14.79 6.20 -0.70
CA ASP A 75 14.80 7.60 -1.14
C ASP A 75 15.83 7.88 -2.25
N ASN A 76 16.74 6.94 -2.50
CA ASN A 76 17.75 7.01 -3.55
C ASN A 76 17.31 6.33 -4.87
N ASP A 77 16.20 5.57 -4.85
CA ASP A 77 15.69 4.78 -5.99
C ASP A 77 14.51 5.45 -6.71
N ILE A 78 14.46 6.80 -6.69
CA ILE A 78 13.32 7.55 -7.21
C ILE A 78 13.42 7.71 -8.74
N ASP A 79 12.91 6.73 -9.46
CA ASP A 79 12.79 6.75 -10.94
C ASP A 79 11.49 7.43 -11.41
N GLY A 80 11.23 8.68 -10.99
CA GLY A 80 10.09 9.49 -11.46
C GLY A 80 8.68 8.86 -11.31
N ASP A 81 7.65 9.52 -11.85
CA ASP A 81 6.30 8.95 -11.95
C ASP A 81 6.27 7.96 -13.12
N SER A 82 6.33 6.66 -12.84
CA SER A 82 6.03 5.67 -13.89
C SER A 82 4.53 5.47 -13.98
N ARG A 83 4.00 5.34 -15.21
CA ARG A 83 2.59 4.99 -15.43
C ARG A 83 2.16 3.78 -14.60
N HIS A 84 3.07 2.81 -14.44
CA HIS A 84 2.86 1.62 -13.64
C HIS A 84 2.64 1.94 -12.15
N ASP A 85 3.47 2.79 -11.57
CA ASP A 85 3.37 3.17 -10.16
C ASP A 85 2.07 3.92 -9.86
N ARG A 86 1.67 4.80 -10.77
CA ARG A 86 0.37 5.45 -10.71
C ARG A 86 -0.78 4.45 -10.74
N GLU A 87 -0.75 3.49 -11.67
CA GLU A 87 -1.78 2.44 -11.76
C GLU A 87 -1.82 1.58 -10.49
N VAL A 88 -0.66 1.27 -9.89
CA VAL A 88 -0.59 0.58 -8.58
C VAL A 88 -1.23 1.41 -7.48
N LEU A 89 -0.86 2.69 -7.35
CA LEU A 89 -1.40 3.60 -6.34
C LEU A 89 -2.92 3.73 -6.45
N GLU A 90 -3.43 3.92 -7.67
CA GLU A 90 -4.86 4.03 -7.96
C GLU A 90 -5.65 2.76 -7.61
N GLN A 91 -5.02 1.57 -7.59
CA GLN A 91 -5.69 0.31 -7.26
C GLN A 91 -5.59 -0.09 -5.78
N LEU A 92 -4.62 0.42 -5.02
CA LEU A 92 -4.45 0.09 -3.59
C LEU A 92 -5.66 0.48 -2.74
N LYS A 93 -6.31 1.62 -3.06
CA LYS A 93 -7.56 2.15 -2.47
C LYS A 93 -7.83 1.65 -1.04
N PRO A 94 -7.25 2.28 -0.01
CA PRO A 94 -7.50 1.89 1.37
C PRO A 94 -8.95 2.17 1.80
N HIS A 95 -9.34 1.56 2.91
CA HIS A 95 -10.66 1.82 3.51
C HIS A 95 -10.76 3.26 4.01
N THR A 96 -11.96 3.84 3.94
CA THR A 96 -12.24 5.22 4.35
C THR A 96 -12.15 5.47 5.86
N ASN A 97 -11.94 4.43 6.67
CA ASN A 97 -11.77 4.54 8.12
C ASN A 97 -10.32 4.85 8.54
N LEU A 98 -9.40 4.94 7.57
CA LEU A 98 -8.04 5.41 7.86
C LEU A 98 -8.09 6.82 8.44
N GLU A 99 -7.36 7.00 9.52
CA GLU A 99 -7.12 8.28 10.18
C GLU A 99 -5.88 8.96 9.59
N HIS A 100 -4.87 8.16 9.21
CA HIS A 100 -3.64 8.65 8.59
C HIS A 100 -3.22 7.81 7.38
N LEU A 101 -2.88 8.49 6.29
CA LEU A 101 -2.25 7.91 5.11
C LEU A 101 -0.97 8.67 4.77
N PHE A 102 0.15 7.94 4.75
CA PHE A 102 1.46 8.43 4.36
C PHE A 102 1.87 7.78 3.04
N ILE A 103 2.29 8.58 2.08
CA ILE A 103 2.89 8.09 0.84
C ILE A 103 4.30 8.67 0.76
N ARG A 104 5.30 7.80 0.65
CA ARG A 104 6.72 8.15 0.59
C ARG A 104 7.38 7.60 -0.66
N SER A 105 8.39 8.31 -1.13
CA SER A 105 9.28 7.86 -2.21
C SER A 105 8.50 7.46 -3.49
N TYR A 106 7.30 8.02 -3.69
CA TYR A 106 6.49 7.88 -4.90
C TYR A 106 6.92 8.88 -5.98
N LEU A 107 7.34 10.09 -5.57
CA LEU A 107 7.91 11.12 -6.44
C LEU A 107 9.04 11.85 -5.71
N PRO A 108 9.99 12.48 -6.43
CA PRO A 108 11.13 13.19 -5.82
C PRO A 108 10.72 14.35 -4.90
N TYR A 109 9.47 14.82 -4.97
CA TYR A 109 9.02 16.05 -4.31
C TYR A 109 7.70 15.92 -3.53
N MET A 110 7.18 14.72 -3.26
CA MET A 110 5.88 14.57 -2.58
C MET A 110 5.99 13.82 -1.25
N ILE A 111 5.89 14.57 -0.15
CA ILE A 111 5.40 14.03 1.14
C ILE A 111 3.91 14.37 1.18
N VAL A 112 3.05 13.41 0.84
CA VAL A 112 1.59 13.64 0.89
C VAL A 112 1.07 13.17 2.23
N ASN A 113 0.69 14.14 3.08
CA ASN A 113 0.08 13.90 4.38
C ASN A 113 -1.44 14.02 4.20
N PHE A 114 -2.10 12.92 3.85
CA PHE A 114 -3.56 12.92 3.71
C PHE A 114 -4.17 12.73 5.09
N ALA A 115 -4.54 13.83 5.72
CA ALA A 115 -5.39 13.85 6.91
C ALA A 115 -6.82 14.27 6.53
N TYR A 116 -7.50 13.65 5.55
CA TYR A 116 -8.94 13.92 5.31
C TYR A 116 -9.71 12.75 4.65
N PRO A 117 -11.04 12.65 4.89
CA PRO A 117 -11.89 11.60 4.36
C PRO A 117 -12.24 11.92 2.90
N TYR A 118 -12.19 10.90 2.04
CA TYR A 118 -12.48 10.98 0.61
C TYR A 118 -13.84 11.64 0.31
N ARG A 119 -13.83 12.94 0.03
CA ARG A 119 -14.85 13.60 -0.80
C ARG A 119 -14.15 14.55 -1.76
N HIS A 120 -14.30 14.23 -3.04
CA HIS A 120 -13.85 15.01 -4.20
C HIS A 120 -12.34 15.06 -4.42
N LEU A 121 -11.81 14.01 -5.05
CA LEU A 121 -10.79 14.19 -6.09
C LEU A 121 -11.50 14.17 -7.45
N ALA A 122 -12.32 15.20 -7.66
CA ALA A 122 -12.47 15.75 -8.99
C ALA A 122 -11.22 16.60 -9.22
N ASN A 123 -10.56 16.39 -10.36
CA ASN A 123 -9.42 17.16 -10.88
C ASN A 123 -8.03 16.77 -10.34
N TYR A 124 -7.46 15.74 -10.94
CA TYR A 124 -6.05 15.79 -11.32
C TYR A 124 -6.01 15.91 -12.86
N HIS A 125 -5.77 17.11 -13.36
CA HIS A 125 -5.13 17.27 -14.66
C HIS A 125 -3.62 17.24 -14.43
N LEU A 126 -2.97 16.52 -15.34
CA LEU A 126 -1.52 16.32 -15.48
C LEU A 126 -0.77 17.65 -15.48
#